data_AF-A0A0H2MVY8-F1
#
_entry.id   AF-A0A0H2MVY8-F1
#
_cell.length_a   1.000
_cell.length_b   1.000
_cell.length_c   1.000
_cell.angle_alpha   90.00
_cell.angle_beta   90.00
_cell.angle_gamma   90.00
#
_symmetry.space_group_name_H-M   'P 1'
#
loop_
_entity.id
_entity.type
_entity.pdbx_description
1 polymer ?
#
loop_
_entity_poly.entity_id
_entity_poly.type
_entity_poly.pdbx_seq_one_letter_code
_entity_poly.pdbx_strand_id
1 'polypeptide(L)'
;MSKLFGYLLASTVLFSATVNAAGKYVHVSDMSKIKYQVVSDKGGRVFFRNLNEFNPSVTGCCYAFYLDITTDYGKSAWSTMLMKMASQKNLYLYVSESNPPTSDAPAEVTHIGNW
;
A
#
# COMPACT_ATOMS: atom_id res chain seq x y z
N MET A 1 57.96 32.05 5.51
CA MET A 1 57.10 32.46 4.39
C MET A 1 56.51 31.22 3.73
N SER A 2 55.25 30.90 4.01
CA SER A 2 54.40 30.12 3.10
C SER A 2 52.94 30.37 3.50
N LYS A 3 52.26 31.18 2.70
CA LYS A 3 50.81 31.27 2.62
C LYS A 3 50.37 30.19 1.64
N LEU A 4 49.33 29.41 1.95
CA LEU A 4 48.49 28.65 1.00
C LEU A 4 47.26 28.20 1.83
N PHE A 5 46.13 28.91 1.83
CA PHE A 5 45.08 28.96 0.80
C PHE A 5 44.59 27.56 0.36
N GLY A 6 43.29 27.28 0.56
CA GLY A 6 42.61 26.08 0.06
C GLY A 6 41.55 25.56 1.03
N TYR A 7 40.45 26.28 1.24
CA TYR A 7 39.14 26.05 0.60
C TYR A 7 38.47 24.70 0.91
N LEU A 8 37.26 24.85 1.49
CA LEU A 8 36.03 24.08 1.24
C LEU A 8 36.10 22.56 1.34
N LEU A 9 35.42 22.01 2.34
CA LEU A 9 34.27 21.12 2.12
C LEU A 9 33.60 20.85 3.47
N ALA A 10 32.67 21.74 3.84
CA ALA A 10 31.62 21.39 4.79
C ALA A 10 30.74 20.32 4.11
N SER A 11 31.06 19.05 4.34
CA SER A 11 30.21 17.93 3.93
C SER A 11 29.01 17.85 4.87
N THR A 12 28.00 18.68 4.64
CA THR A 12 26.65 18.47 5.16
C THR A 12 26.06 17.27 4.43
N VAL A 13 26.21 16.10 5.04
CA VAL A 13 25.50 14.87 4.63
C VAL A 13 24.01 15.12 4.87
N LEU A 14 23.28 15.50 3.82
CA LEU A 14 21.83 15.53 3.80
C LEU A 14 21.34 14.08 3.82
N PHE A 15 21.08 13.55 5.01
CA PHE A 15 20.30 12.33 5.18
C PHE A 15 18.85 12.67 4.78
N SER A 16 18.50 12.44 3.51
CA SER A 16 17.12 12.38 3.08
C SER A 16 16.47 11.13 3.69
N ALA A 17 15.93 11.27 4.90
CA ALA A 17 15.05 10.26 5.47
C ALA A 17 13.78 10.21 4.61
N THR A 18 13.59 9.14 3.85
CA THR A 18 12.32 8.85 3.20
C THR A 18 11.32 8.51 4.28
N VAL A 19 10.45 9.47 4.62
CA VAL A 19 9.34 9.25 5.54
C VAL A 19 8.31 8.40 4.79
N ASN A 20 8.35 7.08 4.97
CA ASN A 20 7.29 6.21 4.46
C ASN A 20 5.98 6.60 5.14
N ALA A 21 4.92 6.72 4.34
CA ALA A 21 3.64 7.17 4.85
C ALA A 21 3.05 6.07 5.75
N ALA A 22 2.59 6.43 6.95
CA ALA A 22 2.07 5.46 7.90
C ALA A 22 0.88 4.67 7.33
N GLY A 23 0.77 3.39 7.72
CA GLY A 23 -0.35 2.54 7.35
C GLY A 23 -1.71 3.11 7.78
N LYS A 24 -2.76 2.76 7.03
CA LYS A 24 -4.11 3.30 7.19
C LYS A 24 -5.17 2.24 7.02
N TYR A 25 -6.25 2.38 7.78
CA TYR A 25 -7.48 1.68 7.50
C TYR A 25 -8.27 2.39 6.40
N VAL A 26 -8.68 1.62 5.41
CA VAL A 26 -9.62 2.01 4.34
C VAL A 26 -10.95 1.38 4.67
N HIS A 27 -11.92 2.20 5.07
CA HIS A 27 -13.29 1.74 5.27
C HIS A 27 -14.01 1.71 3.92
N VAL A 28 -14.45 0.53 3.53
CA VAL A 28 -15.24 0.33 2.32
C VAL A 28 -16.65 -0.03 2.76
N SER A 29 -17.59 0.92 2.64
CA SER A 29 -18.98 0.73 3.08
C SER A 29 -19.74 -0.30 2.25
N ASP A 30 -19.36 -0.44 0.98
CA ASP A 30 -19.89 -1.41 0.04
C ASP A 30 -18.74 -2.04 -0.76
N MET A 31 -18.39 -3.28 -0.40
CA MET A 31 -17.27 -4.00 -0.99
C MET A 31 -17.47 -4.30 -2.48
N SER A 32 -18.70 -4.33 -3.02
CA SER A 32 -18.90 -4.60 -4.45
C SER A 32 -18.35 -3.50 -5.36
N LYS A 33 -18.00 -2.33 -4.81
CA LYS A 33 -17.42 -1.20 -5.54
C LYS A 33 -15.90 -1.25 -5.67
N ILE A 34 -15.23 -2.19 -4.99
CA ILE A 34 -13.78 -2.37 -5.16
C ILE A 34 -13.49 -2.86 -6.58
N LYS A 35 -12.54 -2.19 -7.23
CA LYS A 35 -11.92 -2.61 -8.47
C LYS A 35 -10.64 -3.35 -8.13
N TYR A 36 -10.49 -4.57 -8.62
CA TYR A 36 -9.32 -5.39 -8.37
C TYR A 36 -8.84 -6.11 -9.63
N GLN A 37 -7.61 -6.61 -9.58
CA GLN A 37 -7.06 -7.50 -10.59
C GLN A 37 -6.26 -8.61 -9.91
N VAL A 38 -6.58 -9.86 -10.26
CA VAL A 38 -5.78 -11.02 -9.85
C VAL A 38 -4.61 -11.16 -10.81
N VAL A 39 -3.41 -11.27 -10.26
CA VAL A 39 -2.16 -11.34 -11.01
C VAL A 39 -1.41 -12.58 -10.51
N SER A 40 -1.52 -13.66 -11.28
CA SER A 40 -0.99 -14.99 -10.92
C SER A 40 0.50 -15.13 -11.23
N ASP A 41 0.99 -14.44 -12.26
CA ASP A 41 2.41 -14.40 -12.68
C ASP A 41 3.30 -13.62 -11.70
N LYS A 42 2.74 -12.74 -10.88
CA LYS A 42 3.44 -12.05 -9.78
C LYS A 42 3.27 -12.75 -8.42
N GLY A 43 3.30 -14.09 -8.43
CA GLY A 43 3.29 -14.89 -7.21
C GLY A 43 1.96 -14.86 -6.47
N GLY A 44 0.83 -14.82 -7.19
CA GLY A 44 -0.51 -14.93 -6.58
C GLY A 44 -0.89 -13.71 -5.75
N ARG A 45 -1.18 -12.58 -6.41
CA ARG A 45 -1.59 -11.34 -5.75
C ARG A 45 -2.91 -10.82 -6.28
N VAL A 46 -3.67 -10.18 -5.40
CA VAL A 46 -4.85 -9.37 -5.78
C VAL A 46 -4.49 -7.91 -5.60
N PHE A 47 -4.43 -7.17 -6.70
CA PHE A 47 -4.15 -5.74 -6.67
C PHE A 47 -5.45 -4.92 -6.61
N PHE A 48 -5.52 -3.97 -5.69
CA PHE A 48 -6.66 -3.07 -5.53
C PHE A 48 -6.39 -1.75 -6.27
N ARG A 49 -7.36 -1.33 -7.07
CA ARG A 49 -7.16 -0.27 -8.08
C ARG A 49 -7.85 1.05 -7.77
N ASN A 50 -8.65 1.09 -6.69
CA ASN A 50 -9.43 2.27 -6.33
C ASN A 50 -9.56 2.51 -4.82
N LEU A 51 -8.57 2.10 -4.00
CA LEU A 51 -8.62 2.37 -2.56
C LEU A 51 -8.69 3.86 -2.22
N ASN A 52 -8.13 4.71 -3.09
CA ASN A 52 -8.20 6.17 -3.03
C ASN A 52 -9.64 6.73 -3.17
N GLU A 53 -10.55 6.02 -3.85
CA GLU A 53 -11.97 6.41 -3.96
C GLU A 53 -12.70 6.26 -2.62
N PHE A 54 -12.20 5.41 -1.71
CA PHE A 54 -12.78 5.17 -0.39
C PHE A 54 -12.06 5.91 0.74
N ASN A 55 -10.77 6.16 0.59
CA ASN A 55 -9.98 6.97 1.51
C ASN A 55 -9.01 7.87 0.72
N PRO A 56 -9.27 9.18 0.62
CA PRO A 56 -8.41 10.12 -0.12
C PRO A 56 -6.98 10.24 0.41
N SER A 57 -6.71 9.82 1.66
CA SER A 57 -5.36 9.78 2.23
C SER A 57 -4.53 8.57 1.77
N VAL A 58 -5.15 7.63 1.04
CA VAL A 58 -4.49 6.49 0.42
C VAL A 58 -4.27 6.83 -1.06
N THR A 59 -3.10 7.37 -1.39
CA THR A 59 -2.84 8.07 -2.67
C THR A 59 -2.08 7.25 -3.70
N GLY A 60 -1.66 6.03 -3.37
CA GLY A 60 -1.08 5.11 -4.34
C GLY A 60 -2.08 4.77 -5.48
N CYS A 61 -1.60 4.63 -6.72
CA CYS A 61 -2.45 4.33 -7.87
C CYS A 61 -2.11 3.00 -8.57
N CYS A 62 -3.03 2.53 -9.41
CA CYS A 62 -2.91 1.39 -10.33
C CYS A 62 -2.66 0.02 -9.68
N TYR A 63 -1.47 -0.21 -9.14
CA TYR A 63 -1.01 -1.47 -8.55
C TYR A 63 -0.27 -1.23 -7.23
N ALA A 64 -0.50 -0.07 -6.61
CA ALA A 64 0.11 0.36 -5.37
C ALA A 64 -0.30 -0.47 -4.14
N PHE A 65 -1.41 -1.20 -4.19
CA PHE A 65 -1.93 -1.96 -3.06
C PHE A 65 -2.25 -3.38 -3.47
N TYR A 66 -1.78 -4.37 -2.68
CA TYR A 66 -2.04 -5.77 -2.98
C TYR A 66 -2.35 -6.60 -1.74
N LEU A 67 -3.04 -7.72 -1.94
CA LEU A 67 -3.15 -8.83 -0.99
C LEU A 67 -2.39 -10.02 -1.56
N ASP A 68 -1.46 -10.58 -0.80
CA ASP A 68 -0.80 -11.86 -1.14
C ASP A 68 -1.75 -13.01 -0.85
N ILE A 69 -2.25 -13.70 -1.89
CA ILE A 69 -3.19 -14.82 -1.76
C ILE A 69 -2.50 -16.19 -1.78
N THR A 70 -1.17 -16.24 -1.66
CA THR A 70 -0.43 -17.49 -1.49
C THR A 70 -0.34 -17.93 -0.02
N THR A 71 -0.43 -16.97 0.89
CA THR A 71 -0.48 -17.21 2.34
C THR A 71 -1.85 -17.72 2.77
N ASP A 72 -1.91 -18.46 3.89
CA ASP A 72 -3.18 -18.96 4.42
C ASP A 72 -4.10 -17.82 4.90
N TYR A 73 -3.48 -16.77 5.47
CA TYR A 73 -4.19 -15.53 5.76
C TYR A 73 -4.76 -14.92 4.48
N GLY A 74 -3.96 -14.76 3.43
CA GLY A 74 -4.37 -14.22 2.15
C GLY A 74 -5.56 -14.93 1.52
N LYS A 75 -5.52 -16.27 1.48
CA LYS A 75 -6.63 -17.09 0.96
C LYS A 75 -7.93 -16.87 1.73
N SER A 76 -7.85 -16.85 3.06
CA SER A 76 -9.03 -16.65 3.92
C SER A 76 -9.55 -15.22 3.86
N ALA A 77 -8.66 -14.22 3.85
CA ALA A 77 -8.98 -12.82 3.68
C ALA A 77 -9.66 -12.56 2.33
N TRP A 78 -9.10 -13.10 1.24
CA TRP A 78 -9.68 -12.95 -0.09
C TRP A 78 -11.06 -13.60 -0.19
N SER A 79 -11.23 -14.80 0.33
CA SER A 79 -12.53 -15.48 0.39
C SER A 79 -13.57 -14.65 1.15
N THR A 80 -13.17 -14.03 2.26
CA THR A 80 -14.01 -13.12 3.04
C THR A 80 -14.36 -11.86 2.24
N MET A 81 -13.39 -11.26 1.54
CA MET A 81 -13.63 -10.11 0.68
C MET A 81 -14.64 -10.44 -0.42
N LEU A 82 -14.50 -11.58 -1.10
CA LEU A 82 -15.44 -12.04 -2.13
C LEU A 82 -16.87 -12.21 -1.58
N MET A 83 -17.03 -12.78 -0.38
CA MET A 83 -18.32 -12.88 0.28
C MET A 83 -18.90 -11.49 0.59
N LYS A 84 -18.08 -10.55 1.08
CA LYS A 84 -18.52 -9.17 1.35
C LYS A 84 -18.89 -8.42 0.07
N MET A 85 -18.17 -8.65 -1.03
CA MET A 85 -18.50 -8.13 -2.35
C MET A 85 -19.86 -8.65 -2.83
N ALA A 86 -20.08 -9.97 -2.77
CA ALA A 86 -21.33 -10.60 -3.20
C ALA A 86 -22.55 -10.15 -2.37
N SER A 87 -22.33 -9.87 -1.08
CA SER A 87 -23.38 -9.44 -0.14
C SER A 87 -23.51 -7.91 0.03
N GLN A 88 -22.71 -7.13 -0.70
CA GLN A 88 -22.67 -5.66 -0.61
C GLN A 88 -22.50 -5.16 0.83
N LYS A 89 -21.63 -5.83 1.59
CA LYS A 89 -21.36 -5.50 3.01
C LYS A 89 -20.06 -4.72 3.14
N ASN A 90 -19.96 -4.00 4.25
CA ASN A 90 -18.76 -3.23 4.58
C ASN A 90 -17.59 -4.13 5.01
N LEU A 91 -16.37 -3.60 4.84
CA LEU A 91 -15.13 -4.15 5.37
C LEU A 91 -14.10 -3.03 5.56
N TYR A 92 -13.23 -3.19 6.55
CA TYR A 92 -12.04 -2.37 6.73
C TYR A 92 -10.82 -3.12 6.18
N LEU A 93 -9.98 -2.42 5.41
CA LEU A 93 -8.73 -2.95 4.86
C LEU A 93 -7.58 -2.12 5.41
N TYR A 94 -6.62 -2.74 6.09
CA TYR A 94 -5.42 -2.05 6.55
C TYR A 94 -4.33 -2.13 5.48
N VAL A 95 -3.93 -0.99 4.93
CA VAL A 95 -2.75 -0.88 4.05
C VAL A 95 -1.51 -0.57 4.88
N SER A 96 -0.39 -1.26 4.61
CA SER A 96 0.86 -1.09 5.36
C SER A 96 1.50 0.30 5.18
N GLU A 97 1.21 0.97 4.06
CA GLU A 97 1.67 2.31 3.74
C GLU A 97 0.58 3.02 2.91
N SER A 98 0.31 4.30 3.18
CA SER A 98 -0.80 5.01 2.52
C SER A 98 -0.40 5.66 1.20
N ASN A 99 0.88 5.83 0.92
CA ASN A 99 1.38 6.43 -0.32
C ASN A 99 2.59 5.67 -0.89
N PRO A 100 2.45 4.35 -1.15
CA PRO A 100 3.56 3.57 -1.68
C PRO A 100 3.82 3.95 -3.16
N PRO A 101 5.05 3.76 -3.65
CA PRO A 101 5.35 3.88 -5.07
C PRO A 101 4.52 2.88 -5.89
N THR A 102 4.07 3.30 -7.07
CA THR A 102 3.02 2.64 -7.86
C THR A 102 3.42 1.33 -8.52
N SER A 103 4.73 1.02 -8.58
CA SER A 103 5.26 -0.14 -9.31
C SER A 103 6.44 -0.85 -8.64
N ASP A 104 7.20 -0.16 -7.79
CA ASP A 104 8.50 -0.66 -7.35
C ASP A 104 8.43 -1.30 -5.95
N ALA A 105 7.52 -0.82 -5.11
CA ALA A 105 7.28 -1.33 -3.77
C ALA A 105 5.82 -1.09 -3.35
N PRO A 106 4.86 -1.85 -3.91
CA PRO A 106 3.46 -1.69 -3.52
C PRO A 106 3.26 -2.08 -2.05
N ALA A 107 2.30 -1.43 -1.39
CA ALA A 107 1.92 -1.72 -0.01
C ALA A 107 1.02 -2.96 0.06
N GLU A 108 1.19 -3.74 1.13
CA GLU A 108 0.37 -4.92 1.38
C GLU A 108 -0.86 -4.56 2.21
N VAL A 109 -1.99 -5.22 1.91
CA VAL A 109 -3.14 -5.28 2.79
C VAL A 109 -2.92 -6.40 3.80
N THR A 110 -2.44 -6.04 4.98
CA THR A 110 -2.01 -7.03 5.99
C THR A 110 -3.12 -7.47 6.93
N HIS A 111 -4.19 -6.68 7.06
CA HIS A 111 -5.32 -6.98 7.96
C HIS A 111 -6.66 -6.58 7.33
N ILE A 112 -7.72 -7.34 7.62
CA ILE A 112 -9.10 -7.01 7.27
C ILE A 112 -10.01 -7.10 8.49
N GLY A 113 -11.02 -6.24 8.55
CA GLY A 113 -11.92 -6.14 9.71
C GLY A 113 -11.56 -4.97 10.62
N ASN A 114 -12.44 -4.70 11.58
CA ASN A 114 -12.27 -3.63 12.56
C ASN A 114 -11.66 -4.25 13.82
N TRP A 115 -10.37 -4.07 14.03
CA TRP A 115 -9.60 -4.58 15.17
C TRP A 115 -9.20 -3.43 16.09
#